data_AF-A0A955DRT7-F1
#
_entry.id   AF-A0A955DRT7-F1
#
_cell.length_a   1.000
_cell.length_b   1.000
_cell.length_c   1.000
_cell.angle_alpha   90.00
_cell.angle_beta   90.00
_cell.angle_gamma   90.00
#
_symmetry.space_group_name_H-M   'P 1'
#
loop_
_entity.id
_entity.type
_entity.pdbx_description
1 polymer ?
#
loop_
_entity_poly.entity_id
_entity_poly.type
_entity_poly.pdbx_seq_one_letter_code
_entity_poly.pdbx_strand_id
1 'polypeptide(L)'
;MKLGQHMKLAPRMIQSMEILQMPLAELQERIEQELESNIALELGTPDSTDAPAEARSDTPSDTDSPSDRELDAGDTADDFARLDDYEADHPDATENEYSSSRANTEPIYDPSYSPASRYDPDNDPKGEAMANAPARPASLHDQLFDQWSLIEIDESLRPLGRLLIEKLDSDGYLRTPLDDIARDAPQSLQPINTAELEQALTAVQLFLEPVGIASRDARECLLLQLDALEEDADAWSPADDRTALIETARAIVEDHLDDLMNNRLPRIAERTGRSLDDIKAALQILRRLSLAPARRLIHDAPEPIIPDAIVEYDPDADRYFAYLNESRIPNLLVN
;
A
#
# COMPACT_ATOMS: atom_id res chain seq x y z
N MET A 1 13.15 47.39 -46.36
CA MET A 1 12.73 45.97 -46.38
C MET A 1 13.44 45.27 -45.22
N LYS A 2 12.71 44.81 -44.20
CA LYS A 2 13.29 44.04 -43.09
C LYS A 2 13.52 42.61 -43.57
N LEU A 3 14.78 42.23 -43.70
CA LEU A 3 15.21 40.87 -44.01
C LEU A 3 15.16 40.05 -42.71
N GLY A 4 14.08 39.31 -42.48
CA GLY A 4 13.97 38.37 -41.38
C GLY A 4 14.60 37.03 -41.78
N GLN A 5 15.76 36.72 -41.23
CA GLN A 5 16.38 35.40 -41.36
C GLN A 5 15.67 34.43 -40.41
N HIS A 6 14.73 33.65 -40.92
CA HIS A 6 14.16 32.51 -40.21
C HIS A 6 15.15 31.35 -40.29
N MET A 7 15.83 31.05 -39.19
CA MET A 7 16.63 29.83 -39.06
C MET A 7 15.66 28.63 -39.03
N LYS A 8 15.64 27.84 -40.10
CA LYS A 8 15.01 26.52 -40.08
C LYS A 8 15.87 25.60 -39.22
N LEU A 9 15.49 25.35 -37.97
CA LEU A 9 16.16 24.35 -37.13
C LEU A 9 16.08 22.98 -37.81
N ALA A 10 17.19 22.23 -37.78
CA ALA A 10 17.22 20.86 -38.26
C ALA A 10 16.32 19.99 -37.37
N PRO A 11 15.55 19.03 -37.92
CA PRO A 11 14.65 18.18 -37.14
C PRO A 11 15.30 17.50 -35.92
N ARG A 12 16.58 17.11 -36.01
CA ARG A 12 17.32 16.53 -34.88
C ARG A 12 17.53 17.50 -33.73
N MET A 13 17.72 18.80 -34.00
CA MET A 13 17.86 19.81 -32.94
C MET A 13 16.54 20.08 -32.23
N ILE A 14 15.41 19.98 -32.94
CA ILE A 14 14.08 20.14 -32.35
C ILE A 14 13.82 18.98 -31.39
N GLN A 15 14.06 17.75 -31.84
CA GLN A 15 13.89 16.54 -31.03
C GLN A 15 14.79 16.54 -29.78
N SER A 16 16.05 16.99 -29.89
CA SER A 16 16.92 17.11 -28.72
C SER A 16 16.47 18.20 -27.74
N MET A 17 15.93 19.31 -28.27
CA MET A 17 15.40 20.38 -27.41
C MET A 17 14.14 19.95 -26.68
N GLU A 18 13.29 19.19 -27.35
CA GLU A 18 12.05 18.63 -26.80
C GLU A 18 12.38 17.68 -25.64
N ILE A 19 13.34 16.77 -25.82
CA ILE A 19 13.81 15.86 -24.76
C ILE A 19 14.38 16.60 -23.54
N LEU A 20 15.19 17.65 -23.76
CA LEU A 20 15.79 18.43 -22.66
C LEU A 20 14.80 19.30 -21.89
N GLN A 21 13.64 19.59 -22.47
CA GLN A 21 12.62 20.47 -21.87
C GLN A 21 11.47 19.69 -21.24
N MET A 22 11.37 18.37 -21.46
CA MET A 22 10.35 17.54 -20.85
C MET A 22 10.55 17.42 -19.33
N PRO A 23 9.46 17.47 -18.53
CA PRO A 23 9.50 17.05 -17.13
C PRO A 23 10.02 15.62 -16.99
N LEU A 24 10.74 15.33 -15.89
CA LEU A 24 11.35 14.02 -15.68
C LEU A 24 10.34 12.86 -15.77
N ALA A 25 9.13 13.04 -15.23
CA ALA A 25 8.06 12.04 -15.31
C ALA A 25 7.63 11.72 -16.76
N GLU A 26 7.51 12.75 -17.61
CA GLU A 26 7.14 12.60 -19.02
C GLU A 26 8.30 11.97 -19.82
N LEU A 27 9.54 12.31 -19.49
CA LEU A 27 10.73 11.69 -20.06
C LEU A 27 10.80 10.19 -19.73
N GLN A 28 10.45 9.79 -18.52
CA GLN A 28 10.41 8.38 -18.12
C GLN A 28 9.39 7.59 -18.90
N GLU A 29 8.13 8.07 -18.97
CA GLU A 29 7.07 7.42 -19.73
C GLU A 29 7.47 7.29 -21.22
N ARG A 30 8.15 8.31 -21.76
CA ARG A 30 8.67 8.27 -23.13
C ARG A 30 9.78 7.24 -23.31
N ILE A 31 10.70 7.12 -22.35
CA ILE A 31 11.77 6.12 -22.37
C ILE A 31 11.17 4.70 -22.32
N GLU A 32 10.17 4.46 -21.46
CA GLU A 32 9.49 3.16 -21.37
C GLU A 32 8.80 2.79 -22.69
N GLN A 33 8.07 3.72 -23.30
CA GLN A 33 7.44 3.51 -24.61
C GLN A 33 8.48 3.23 -25.72
N GLU A 34 9.62 3.91 -25.70
CA GLU A 34 10.69 3.68 -26.67
C GLU A 34 11.44 2.37 -26.40
N LEU A 35 11.57 1.94 -25.13
CA LEU A 35 12.14 0.64 -24.78
C LEU A 35 11.25 -0.52 -25.28
N GLU A 36 9.93 -0.37 -25.24
CA GLU A 36 9.00 -1.38 -25.78
C GLU A 36 8.99 -1.44 -27.31
N SER A 37 9.21 -0.31 -27.98
CA SER A 37 9.10 -0.18 -29.44
C SER A 37 10.43 -0.29 -30.18
N ASN A 38 11.55 -0.04 -29.52
CA ASN A 38 12.88 -0.02 -30.12
C ASN A 38 13.73 -1.22 -29.65
N ILE A 39 13.91 -2.17 -30.57
CA ILE A 39 14.65 -3.41 -30.36
C ILE A 39 16.14 -3.17 -30.01
N ALA A 40 16.71 -2.02 -30.35
CA ALA A 40 18.13 -1.72 -30.10
C ALA A 40 18.40 -1.13 -28.70
N LEU A 41 17.36 -0.76 -27.95
CA LEU A 41 17.48 -0.18 -26.60
C LEU A 41 17.36 -1.28 -25.55
N GLU A 42 18.34 -1.34 -24.65
CA GLU A 42 18.35 -2.29 -23.53
C GLU A 42 18.62 -1.55 -22.20
N LEU A 43 18.05 -2.06 -21.10
CA LEU A 43 18.30 -1.53 -19.76
C LEU A 43 19.66 -2.03 -19.25
N GLY A 44 20.59 -1.13 -19.01
CA GLY A 44 21.90 -1.46 -18.45
C GLY A 44 21.80 -1.86 -16.98
N THR A 45 22.33 -3.02 -16.64
CA THR A 45 22.59 -3.40 -15.25
C THR A 45 23.89 -2.73 -14.76
N PRO A 46 24.00 -2.42 -13.45
CA PRO A 46 25.16 -1.73 -12.90
C PRO A 46 26.50 -2.48 -13.04
N ASP A 47 26.49 -3.75 -13.46
CA ASP A 47 27.69 -4.55 -13.76
C ASP A 47 28.19 -4.43 -15.21
N SER A 48 27.49 -3.69 -16.08
CA SER A 48 27.78 -3.69 -17.53
C SER A 48 28.90 -2.71 -17.95
N THR A 49 29.57 -2.02 -17.02
CA THR A 49 30.58 -1.00 -17.35
C THR A 49 32.04 -1.48 -17.37
N ASP A 50 32.33 -2.76 -17.09
CA ASP A 50 33.69 -3.32 -17.20
C ASP A 50 33.94 -4.02 -18.56
N ALA A 51 33.76 -3.27 -19.64
CA ALA A 51 34.36 -3.61 -20.94
C ALA A 51 35.34 -2.50 -21.33
N PRO A 52 36.66 -2.69 -21.17
CA PRO A 52 37.64 -1.68 -21.55
C PRO A 52 37.66 -1.52 -23.07
N ALA A 53 37.54 -0.26 -23.52
CA ALA A 53 37.70 0.14 -24.91
C ALA A 53 39.00 -0.40 -25.52
N GLU A 54 38.89 -1.08 -26.66
CA GLU A 54 40.03 -1.65 -27.38
C GLU A 54 41.05 -0.60 -27.81
N ALA A 55 42.21 -0.58 -27.15
CA ALA A 55 43.44 -0.03 -27.68
C ALA A 55 44.29 -1.16 -28.25
N ARG A 56 44.36 -1.24 -29.57
CA ARG A 56 45.24 -2.14 -30.33
C ARG A 56 46.71 -1.90 -29.94
N SER A 57 47.36 -2.92 -29.39
CA SER A 57 48.83 -3.02 -29.40
C SER A 57 49.25 -4.47 -29.62
N ASP A 58 49.96 -4.69 -30.73
CA ASP A 58 50.67 -5.93 -31.06
C ASP A 58 51.84 -6.14 -30.11
N THR A 59 51.88 -7.25 -29.38
CA THR A 59 53.06 -8.12 -29.24
C THR A 59 52.70 -9.45 -28.56
N PRO A 60 53.30 -10.58 -28.96
CA PRO A 60 52.89 -11.91 -28.52
C PRO A 60 53.68 -12.36 -27.29
N SER A 61 53.01 -13.03 -26.36
CA SER A 61 53.67 -13.98 -25.45
C SER A 61 52.64 -15.01 -24.97
N ASP A 62 52.90 -16.26 -25.32
CA ASP A 62 52.26 -17.46 -24.80
C ASP A 62 52.26 -17.49 -23.27
N THR A 63 51.20 -18.04 -22.64
CA THR A 63 51.24 -19.27 -21.82
C THR A 63 49.88 -19.51 -21.15
N ASP A 64 49.24 -20.62 -21.56
CA ASP A 64 48.25 -21.46 -20.88
C ASP A 64 47.04 -20.85 -20.15
N SER A 65 45.91 -20.80 -20.85
CA SER A 65 44.57 -20.99 -20.26
C SER A 65 44.19 -22.48 -20.33
N PRO A 66 43.74 -23.12 -19.24
CA PRO A 66 43.11 -24.43 -19.35
C PRO A 66 41.71 -24.24 -19.92
N SER A 67 41.52 -24.93 -21.05
CA SER A 67 40.33 -25.12 -21.86
C SER A 67 39.01 -25.25 -21.11
N ASP A 68 37.99 -24.65 -21.72
CA ASP A 68 36.61 -25.12 -21.78
C ASP A 68 36.48 -26.63 -21.49
N ARG A 69 35.73 -26.96 -20.45
CA ARG A 69 35.09 -28.27 -20.35
C ARG A 69 33.60 -28.08 -20.61
N GLU A 70 33.19 -28.52 -21.79
CA GLU A 70 31.81 -28.84 -22.12
C GLU A 70 31.20 -29.67 -20.97
N LEU A 71 30.05 -29.23 -20.46
CA LEU A 71 29.22 -30.02 -19.57
C LEU A 71 28.58 -31.14 -20.39
N ASP A 72 29.25 -32.28 -20.43
CA ASP A 72 28.69 -33.53 -20.95
C ASP A 72 27.62 -34.04 -19.97
N ALA A 73 26.37 -34.07 -20.42
CA ALA A 73 25.22 -34.56 -19.64
C ALA A 73 25.18 -36.10 -19.65
N GLY A 74 26.29 -36.72 -19.23
CA GLY A 74 26.49 -38.16 -19.21
C GLY A 74 27.09 -38.61 -17.88
N ASP A 75 26.25 -39.30 -17.10
CA ASP A 75 26.58 -40.03 -15.86
C ASP A 75 26.54 -39.24 -14.55
N THR A 76 25.32 -38.92 -14.10
CA THR A 76 25.03 -38.27 -12.82
C THR A 76 25.49 -39.09 -11.60
N ALA A 77 25.74 -40.39 -11.74
CA ALA A 77 26.06 -41.26 -10.61
C ALA A 77 27.48 -41.04 -10.05
N ASP A 78 28.45 -40.75 -10.92
CA ASP A 78 29.85 -40.54 -10.52
C ASP A 78 30.08 -39.16 -9.88
N ASP A 79 29.26 -38.17 -10.22
CA ASP A 79 29.29 -36.83 -9.60
C ASP A 79 28.71 -36.83 -8.18
N PHE A 80 27.67 -37.64 -7.91
CA PHE A 80 27.18 -37.83 -6.54
C PHE A 80 28.18 -38.58 -5.65
N ALA A 81 28.90 -39.57 -6.22
CA ALA A 81 29.94 -40.28 -5.48
C ALA A 81 31.12 -39.37 -5.11
N ARG A 82 31.50 -38.43 -6.00
CA ARG A 82 32.51 -37.41 -5.68
C ARG A 82 32.07 -36.43 -4.59
N LEU A 83 30.77 -36.13 -4.52
CA LEU A 83 30.21 -35.27 -3.48
C LEU A 83 30.22 -35.96 -2.11
N ASP A 84 29.86 -37.25 -2.07
CA ASP A 84 29.91 -38.09 -0.85
C ASP A 84 31.36 -38.26 -0.34
N ASP A 85 32.32 -38.48 -1.24
CA ASP A 85 33.74 -38.58 -0.87
C ASP A 85 34.31 -37.24 -0.38
N TYR A 86 33.88 -36.11 -0.95
CA TYR A 86 34.27 -34.77 -0.50
C TYR A 86 33.70 -34.44 0.88
N GLU A 87 32.46 -34.82 1.16
CA GLU A 87 31.81 -34.68 2.47
C GLU A 87 32.47 -35.57 3.54
N ALA A 88 32.95 -36.76 3.15
CA ALA A 88 33.69 -37.65 4.04
C ALA A 88 35.09 -37.12 4.41
N ASP A 89 35.79 -36.47 3.47
CA ASP A 89 37.12 -35.91 3.69
C ASP A 89 37.10 -34.49 4.30
N HIS A 90 35.99 -33.76 4.20
CA HIS A 90 35.83 -32.37 4.69
C HIS A 90 34.55 -32.16 5.54
N PRO A 91 34.43 -32.81 6.71
CA PRO A 91 33.25 -32.70 7.57
C PRO A 91 33.01 -31.27 8.09
N ASP A 92 34.07 -30.46 8.23
CA ASP A 92 33.98 -29.06 8.68
C ASP A 92 33.41 -28.11 7.61
N ALA A 93 33.37 -28.53 6.34
CA ALA A 93 32.86 -27.72 5.22
C ALA A 93 31.36 -27.95 4.97
N THR A 94 30.79 -29.05 5.48
CA THR A 94 29.37 -29.43 5.31
C THR A 94 28.54 -29.21 6.57
N GLU A 95 29.16 -28.89 7.72
CA GLU A 95 28.47 -28.37 8.90
C GLU A 95 27.98 -26.93 8.66
N ASN A 96 26.94 -26.80 7.84
CA ASN A 96 26.07 -25.64 7.89
C ASN A 96 25.24 -25.76 9.18
N GLU A 97 25.71 -25.09 10.24
CA GLU A 97 25.05 -24.97 11.53
C GLU A 97 23.80 -24.06 11.43
N TYR A 98 22.82 -24.50 10.65
CA TYR A 98 21.45 -24.00 10.61
C TYR A 98 20.47 -25.19 10.66
N SER A 99 20.77 -26.16 11.52
CA SER A 99 19.82 -27.22 11.87
C SER A 99 19.29 -26.94 13.28
N SER A 100 18.05 -26.45 13.30
CA SER A 100 17.27 -26.08 14.46
C SER A 100 16.98 -27.27 15.38
N SER A 101 17.96 -27.69 16.19
CA SER A 101 17.72 -28.52 17.38
C SER A 101 19.01 -28.78 18.17
N ARG A 102 19.38 -27.87 19.08
CA ARG A 102 20.16 -28.24 20.28
C ARG A 102 20.00 -27.19 21.37
N ALA A 103 19.00 -27.40 22.22
CA ALA A 103 19.04 -26.91 23.59
C ALA A 103 20.18 -27.65 24.33
N ASN A 104 21.02 -26.91 25.03
CA ASN A 104 22.12 -27.34 25.91
C ASN A 104 23.47 -27.68 25.26
N THR A 105 24.21 -26.67 24.83
CA THR A 105 25.69 -26.70 24.88
C THR A 105 26.20 -25.34 25.33
N GLU A 106 26.92 -25.30 26.44
CA GLU A 106 27.52 -24.07 26.97
C GLU A 106 28.61 -23.58 26.00
N PRO A 107 28.66 -22.27 25.69
CA PRO A 107 29.63 -21.74 24.75
C PRO A 107 31.04 -21.75 25.37
N ILE A 108 31.95 -22.49 24.75
CA ILE A 108 33.38 -22.44 25.07
C ILE A 108 33.93 -21.13 24.52
N TYR A 109 34.29 -20.21 25.43
CA TYR A 109 34.91 -18.93 25.13
C TYR A 109 36.39 -19.10 24.78
N ASP A 110 36.77 -19.01 23.50
CA ASP A 110 38.17 -18.85 23.07
C ASP A 110 38.50 -17.35 22.90
N PRO A 111 39.38 -16.76 23.73
CA PRO A 111 39.64 -15.32 23.70
C PRO A 111 40.59 -14.84 22.58
N SER A 112 41.09 -15.71 21.70
CA SER A 112 42.30 -15.39 20.93
C SER A 112 42.12 -15.04 19.44
N TYR A 113 40.91 -15.15 18.87
CA TYR A 113 40.65 -14.69 17.50
C TYR A 113 39.25 -14.09 17.37
N SER A 114 39.18 -12.76 17.39
CA SER A 114 38.09 -11.99 16.81
C SER A 114 38.60 -10.60 16.47
N PRO A 115 38.73 -10.22 15.18
CA PRO A 115 38.78 -8.83 14.82
C PRO A 115 37.36 -8.31 15.07
N ALA A 116 37.11 -7.87 16.30
CA ALA A 116 35.95 -7.05 16.61
C ALA A 116 36.10 -5.76 15.82
N SER A 117 35.62 -5.78 14.58
CA SER A 117 35.09 -4.58 13.96
C SER A 117 34.14 -3.99 15.00
N ARG A 118 34.45 -2.78 15.47
CA ARG A 118 33.60 -2.05 16.39
C ARG A 118 32.33 -1.73 15.62
N TYR A 119 31.39 -2.68 15.62
CA TYR A 119 30.01 -2.42 15.26
C TYR A 119 29.49 -1.55 16.41
N ASP A 120 29.48 -0.24 16.18
CA ASP A 120 28.79 0.72 17.01
C ASP A 120 27.34 0.72 16.55
N PRO A 121 26.42 0.00 17.23
CA PRO A 121 25.01 -0.08 16.80
C PRO A 121 24.30 1.29 16.84
N ASP A 122 24.90 2.29 17.47
CA ASP A 122 24.34 3.64 17.60
C ASP A 122 24.81 4.59 16.47
N ASN A 123 25.59 4.11 15.48
CA ASN A 123 26.14 4.95 14.39
C ASN A 123 26.05 4.28 13.00
N ASP A 124 25.11 3.35 12.80
CA ASP A 124 24.78 2.90 11.45
C ASP A 124 23.77 3.88 10.82
N PRO A 125 24.19 4.77 9.90
CA PRO A 125 23.27 5.70 9.24
C PRO A 125 22.15 4.96 8.49
N LYS A 126 22.36 3.70 8.09
CA LYS A 126 21.33 2.86 7.49
C LYS A 126 20.32 2.33 8.52
N GLY A 127 20.80 1.98 9.72
CA GLY A 127 19.98 1.59 10.86
C GLY A 127 19.13 2.75 11.39
N GLU A 128 19.73 3.94 11.50
CA GLU A 128 19.02 5.17 11.86
C GLU A 128 18.01 5.59 10.79
N ALA A 129 18.34 5.45 9.51
CA ALA A 129 17.40 5.72 8.41
C ALA A 129 16.22 4.73 8.41
N MET A 130 16.45 3.45 8.70
CA MET A 130 15.39 2.45 8.86
C MET A 130 14.52 2.71 10.10
N ALA A 131 15.11 3.14 11.21
CA ALA A 131 14.38 3.45 12.45
C ALA A 131 13.56 4.74 12.35
N ASN A 132 14.03 5.73 11.58
CA ASN A 132 13.32 6.98 11.33
C ASN A 132 12.36 6.93 10.14
N ALA A 133 12.32 5.82 9.40
CA ALA A 133 11.35 5.65 8.32
C ALA A 133 9.93 5.57 8.91
N PRO A 134 8.99 6.45 8.49
CA PRO A 134 7.63 6.38 8.97
C PRO A 134 7.01 5.04 8.59
N ALA A 135 6.40 4.36 9.56
CA ALA A 135 5.65 3.14 9.30
C ALA A 135 4.50 3.43 8.33
N ARG A 136 4.20 2.46 7.45
CA ARG A 136 3.02 2.56 6.58
C ARG A 136 1.77 2.63 7.45
N PRO A 137 0.82 3.54 7.17
CA PRO A 137 -0.44 3.57 7.90
C PRO A 137 -1.18 2.24 7.71
N ALA A 138 -1.87 1.79 8.76
CA ALA A 138 -2.70 0.61 8.70
C ALA A 138 -3.82 0.79 7.67
N SER A 139 -4.11 -0.25 6.88
CA SER A 139 -5.20 -0.21 5.92
C SER A 139 -6.56 -0.12 6.61
N LEU A 140 -7.61 0.24 5.87
CA LEU A 140 -8.99 0.25 6.38
C LEU A 140 -9.36 -1.09 7.03
N HIS A 141 -9.09 -2.19 6.32
CA HIS A 141 -9.44 -3.53 6.82
C HIS A 141 -8.62 -3.90 8.06
N ASP A 142 -7.32 -3.56 8.11
CA ASP A 142 -6.49 -3.84 9.29
C ASP A 142 -7.04 -3.14 10.53
N GLN A 143 -7.40 -1.86 10.41
CA GLN A 143 -7.98 -1.10 11.52
C GLN A 143 -9.31 -1.70 11.98
N LEU A 144 -10.17 -2.14 11.04
CA LEU A 144 -11.45 -2.77 11.37
C LEU A 144 -11.27 -4.17 11.97
N PHE A 145 -10.28 -4.95 11.53
CA PHE A 145 -9.96 -6.22 12.16
C PHE A 145 -9.42 -6.06 13.58
N ASP A 146 -8.58 -5.06 13.80
CA ASP A 146 -8.08 -4.73 15.13
C ASP A 146 -9.24 -4.37 16.06
N GLN A 147 -10.16 -3.49 15.61
CA GLN A 147 -11.38 -3.17 16.35
C GLN A 147 -12.22 -4.43 16.63
N TRP A 148 -12.47 -5.25 15.59
CA TRP A 148 -13.24 -6.48 15.70
C TRP A 148 -12.64 -7.48 16.70
N SER A 149 -11.32 -7.55 16.77
CA SER A 149 -10.60 -8.45 17.68
C SER A 149 -10.79 -8.08 19.16
N LEU A 150 -11.08 -6.80 19.45
CA LEU A 150 -11.26 -6.27 20.80
C LEU A 150 -12.70 -6.41 21.31
N ILE A 151 -13.65 -6.74 20.45
CA ILE A 151 -15.07 -6.83 20.79
C ILE A 151 -15.40 -8.19 21.44
N GLU A 152 -16.10 -8.14 22.56
CA GLU A 152 -16.64 -9.31 23.24
C GLU A 152 -17.94 -9.76 22.55
N ILE A 153 -17.81 -10.76 21.68
CA ILE A 153 -18.94 -11.37 20.95
C ILE A 153 -18.86 -12.91 21.05
N ASP A 154 -19.97 -13.57 20.78
CA ASP A 154 -20.03 -15.02 20.68
C ASP A 154 -19.01 -15.56 19.66
N GLU A 155 -18.35 -16.66 20.02
CA GLU A 155 -17.26 -17.25 19.24
C GLU A 155 -17.73 -17.70 17.84
N SER A 156 -19.02 -18.03 17.69
CA SER A 156 -19.61 -18.40 16.39
C SER A 156 -19.72 -17.21 15.42
N LEU A 157 -19.95 -16.00 15.94
CA LEU A 157 -20.12 -14.79 15.13
C LEU A 157 -18.79 -14.14 14.76
N ARG A 158 -17.74 -14.37 15.55
CA ARG A 158 -16.41 -13.80 15.29
C ARG A 158 -15.88 -14.06 13.87
N PRO A 159 -15.87 -15.30 13.33
CA PRO A 159 -15.42 -15.52 11.96
C PRO A 159 -16.36 -14.93 10.91
N LEU A 160 -17.66 -14.85 11.19
CA LEU A 160 -18.65 -14.25 10.28
C LEU A 160 -18.46 -12.74 10.17
N GLY A 161 -18.21 -12.04 11.29
CA GLY A 161 -17.90 -10.62 11.27
C GLY A 161 -16.60 -10.31 10.52
N ARG A 162 -15.58 -11.16 10.66
CA ARG A 162 -14.35 -11.06 9.87
C ARG A 162 -14.64 -11.18 8.37
N LEU A 163 -15.43 -12.17 7.97
CA LEU A 163 -15.85 -12.36 6.58
C LEU A 163 -16.60 -11.15 6.02
N LEU A 164 -17.47 -10.53 6.83
CA LEU A 164 -18.18 -9.31 6.44
C LEU A 164 -17.22 -8.13 6.23
N ILE A 165 -16.26 -7.93 7.14
CA ILE A 165 -15.24 -6.86 7.03
C ILE A 165 -14.39 -7.03 5.76
N GLU A 166 -14.07 -8.26 5.37
CA GLU A 166 -13.34 -8.55 4.11
C GLU A 166 -14.14 -8.16 2.85
N LYS A 167 -15.48 -8.13 2.95
CA LYS A 167 -16.38 -7.80 1.85
C LYS A 167 -16.81 -6.33 1.81
N LEU A 168 -16.25 -5.50 2.69
CA LEU A 168 -16.50 -4.06 2.68
C LEU A 168 -15.76 -3.37 1.54
N ASP A 169 -16.43 -2.42 0.92
CA ASP A 169 -15.84 -1.52 -0.05
C ASP A 169 -14.97 -0.44 0.63
N SER A 170 -14.13 0.24 -0.14
CA SER A 170 -13.28 1.35 0.34
C SER A 170 -14.05 2.53 0.95
N ASP A 171 -15.33 2.69 0.62
CA ASP A 171 -16.22 3.71 1.18
C ASP A 171 -16.96 3.24 2.46
N GLY A 172 -16.80 1.96 2.83
CA GLY A 172 -17.35 1.34 4.03
C GLY A 172 -18.69 0.65 3.86
N TYR A 173 -19.22 0.55 2.63
CA TYR A 173 -20.49 -0.12 2.36
C TYR A 173 -20.31 -1.63 2.14
N LEU A 174 -21.34 -2.39 2.51
CA LEU A 174 -21.49 -3.80 2.19
C LEU A 174 -22.51 -3.97 1.05
N ARG A 175 -22.05 -3.82 -0.20
CA ARG A 175 -22.93 -3.92 -1.38
C ARG A 175 -23.24 -5.36 -1.78
N THR A 176 -22.39 -6.29 -1.36
CA THR A 176 -22.56 -7.72 -1.68
C THR A 176 -23.71 -8.29 -0.84
N PRO A 177 -24.73 -8.92 -1.46
CA PRO A 177 -25.82 -9.56 -0.71
C PRO A 177 -25.33 -10.66 0.23
N LEU A 178 -25.97 -10.80 1.38
CA LEU A 178 -25.60 -11.81 2.39
C LEU A 178 -25.67 -13.24 1.86
N ASP A 179 -26.62 -13.53 0.98
CA ASP A 179 -26.75 -14.85 0.33
C ASP A 179 -25.54 -15.21 -0.54
N ASP A 180 -24.95 -14.21 -1.20
CA ASP A 180 -23.76 -14.39 -2.03
C ASP A 180 -22.51 -14.53 -1.16
N ILE A 181 -22.42 -13.76 -0.08
CA ILE A 181 -21.34 -13.89 0.92
C ILE A 181 -21.36 -15.29 1.56
N ALA A 182 -22.54 -15.79 1.91
CA ALA A 182 -22.69 -17.12 2.49
C ALA A 182 -22.31 -18.24 1.51
N ARG A 183 -22.60 -18.06 0.21
CA ARG A 183 -22.24 -19.02 -0.85
C ARG A 183 -20.75 -19.07 -1.12
N ASP A 184 -20.10 -17.90 -1.14
CA ASP A 184 -18.68 -17.76 -1.45
C ASP A 184 -17.78 -17.96 -0.21
N ALA A 185 -18.39 -18.23 0.95
CA ALA A 185 -17.67 -18.43 2.19
C ALA A 185 -16.76 -19.67 2.15
N PRO A 186 -15.59 -19.61 2.81
CA PRO A 186 -14.66 -20.74 2.87
C PRO A 186 -15.31 -21.96 3.51
N GLN A 187 -14.93 -23.16 3.03
CA GLN A 187 -15.51 -24.44 3.49
C GLN A 187 -15.38 -24.65 5.00
N SER A 188 -14.38 -24.03 5.65
CA SER A 188 -14.19 -24.09 7.10
C SER A 188 -15.32 -23.43 7.90
N LEU A 189 -16.03 -22.48 7.31
CA LEU A 189 -17.16 -21.76 7.94
C LEU A 189 -18.51 -22.35 7.53
N GLN A 190 -18.54 -23.30 6.60
CA GLN A 190 -19.78 -23.91 6.15
C GLN A 190 -20.26 -25.01 7.11
N PRO A 191 -21.59 -25.16 7.30
CA PRO A 191 -22.66 -24.37 6.68
C PRO A 191 -22.91 -23.04 7.41
N ILE A 192 -23.08 -21.95 6.65
CA ILE A 192 -23.47 -20.64 7.19
C ILE A 192 -24.98 -20.49 7.08
N ASN A 193 -25.62 -20.16 8.19
CA ASN A 193 -27.01 -19.74 8.18
C ASN A 193 -27.10 -18.23 7.90
N THR A 194 -27.97 -17.83 6.98
CA THR A 194 -28.20 -16.41 6.67
C THR A 194 -28.62 -15.61 7.92
N ALA A 195 -29.35 -16.23 8.84
CA ALA A 195 -29.74 -15.61 10.11
C ALA A 195 -28.55 -15.31 11.03
N GLU A 196 -27.54 -16.18 11.07
CA GLU A 196 -26.31 -15.93 11.85
C GLU A 196 -25.47 -14.83 11.20
N LEU A 197 -25.45 -14.78 9.87
CA LEU A 197 -24.77 -13.73 9.12
C LEU A 197 -25.43 -12.36 9.32
N GLU A 198 -26.77 -12.29 9.41
CA GLU A 198 -27.50 -11.08 9.80
C GLU A 198 -27.17 -10.62 11.23
N GLN A 199 -27.05 -11.56 12.18
CA GLN A 199 -26.63 -11.24 13.55
C GLN A 199 -25.20 -10.70 13.59
N ALA A 200 -24.29 -11.32 12.85
CA ALA A 200 -22.92 -10.85 12.71
C ALA A 200 -22.88 -9.45 12.07
N LEU A 201 -23.68 -9.20 11.04
CA LEU A 201 -23.80 -7.88 10.41
C LEU A 201 -24.28 -6.83 11.39
N THR A 202 -25.30 -7.15 12.19
CA THR A 202 -25.82 -6.23 13.21
C THR A 202 -24.75 -5.88 14.24
N ALA A 203 -23.97 -6.88 14.68
CA ALA A 203 -22.87 -6.65 15.60
C ALA A 203 -21.74 -5.80 14.96
N VAL A 204 -21.38 -6.07 13.71
CA VAL A 204 -20.41 -5.27 12.94
C VAL A 204 -20.87 -3.81 12.84
N GLN A 205 -22.15 -3.57 12.56
CA GLN A 205 -22.72 -2.22 12.44
C GLN A 205 -22.80 -1.48 13.79
N LEU A 206 -23.03 -2.21 14.89
CA LEU A 206 -23.19 -1.63 16.24
C LEU A 206 -21.86 -1.32 16.92
N PHE A 207 -20.85 -2.18 16.77
CA PHE A 207 -19.62 -2.11 17.56
C PHE A 207 -18.41 -1.54 16.82
N LEU A 208 -18.41 -1.52 15.48
CA LEU A 208 -17.30 -0.92 14.73
C LEU A 208 -17.45 0.59 14.63
N GLU A 209 -16.30 1.26 14.63
CA GLU A 209 -16.20 2.71 14.49
C GLU A 209 -15.42 3.07 13.22
N PRO A 210 -15.90 4.00 12.39
CA PRO A 210 -17.07 4.88 12.57
C PRO A 210 -18.46 4.26 12.33
N VAL A 211 -19.45 4.76 13.09
CA VAL A 211 -20.88 4.43 12.91
C VAL A 211 -21.34 4.60 11.45
N GLY A 212 -22.10 3.61 10.96
CA GLY A 212 -22.61 3.54 9.60
C GLY A 212 -21.76 2.70 8.65
N ILE A 213 -20.63 2.15 9.12
CA ILE A 213 -19.87 1.11 8.43
C ILE A 213 -20.72 -0.16 8.26
N ALA A 214 -20.48 -0.90 7.19
CA ALA A 214 -21.20 -2.12 6.83
C ALA A 214 -22.70 -1.88 6.55
N SER A 215 -23.10 -0.65 6.26
CA SER A 215 -24.42 -0.36 5.69
C SER A 215 -24.50 -0.85 4.25
N ARG A 216 -25.69 -1.29 3.80
CA ARG A 216 -25.92 -1.76 2.43
C ARG A 216 -26.24 -0.61 1.48
N ASP A 217 -26.85 0.44 2.00
CA ASP A 217 -27.17 1.65 1.25
C ASP A 217 -27.06 2.93 2.09
N ALA A 218 -27.13 4.08 1.42
CA ALA A 218 -27.03 5.39 2.05
C ALA A 218 -28.14 5.65 3.08
N ARG A 219 -29.30 5.00 2.92
CA ARG A 219 -30.43 5.14 3.84
C ARG A 219 -30.08 4.46 5.17
N GLU A 220 -29.70 3.19 5.13
CA GLU A 220 -29.24 2.41 6.28
C GLU A 220 -28.05 3.10 6.95
N CYS A 221 -27.09 3.62 6.19
CA CYS A 221 -25.94 4.36 6.72
C CYS A 221 -26.36 5.57 7.58
N LEU A 222 -27.29 6.38 7.06
CA LEU A 222 -27.78 7.56 7.77
C LEU A 222 -28.67 7.18 8.97
N LEU A 223 -29.45 6.11 8.87
CA LEU A 223 -30.29 5.64 9.98
C LEU A 223 -29.44 5.16 11.15
N LEU A 224 -28.42 4.34 10.89
CA LEU A 224 -27.48 3.89 11.94
C LEU A 224 -26.80 5.07 12.65
N GLN A 225 -26.43 6.11 11.90
CA GLN A 225 -25.84 7.32 12.48
C GLN A 225 -26.84 8.17 13.27
N LEU A 226 -28.13 8.16 12.89
CA LEU A 226 -29.19 8.82 13.65
C LEU A 226 -29.52 8.04 14.93
N ASP A 227 -29.52 6.70 14.88
CA ASP A 227 -29.69 5.82 16.05
C ASP A 227 -28.62 6.12 17.10
N ALA A 228 -27.34 6.13 16.71
CA ALA A 228 -26.26 6.46 17.62
C ALA A 228 -26.37 7.88 18.21
N LEU A 229 -26.84 8.85 17.42
CA LEU A 229 -27.03 10.23 17.88
C LEU A 229 -28.20 10.36 18.89
N GLU A 230 -29.21 9.51 18.75
CA GLU A 230 -30.37 9.43 19.65
C GLU A 230 -29.94 8.87 21.02
N GLU A 231 -29.16 7.78 21.01
CA GLU A 231 -28.62 7.16 22.23
C GLU A 231 -27.71 8.13 23.01
N ASP A 232 -26.88 8.91 22.32
CA ASP A 232 -26.04 9.95 22.93
C ASP A 232 -26.86 11.10 23.56
N ALA A 233 -28.01 11.44 22.98
CA ALA A 233 -28.82 12.59 23.41
C ALA A 233 -29.54 12.32 24.75
N ASP A 234 -29.95 11.08 25.00
CA ASP A 234 -30.63 10.67 26.23
C ASP A 234 -29.73 10.70 27.48
N ALA A 235 -28.40 10.80 27.30
CA ALA A 235 -27.44 10.70 28.40
C ALA A 235 -27.31 11.99 29.26
N TRP A 236 -27.69 13.19 28.78
CA TRP A 236 -27.33 14.43 29.53
C TRP A 236 -28.19 15.70 29.35
N SER A 237 -29.34 15.71 28.67
CA SER A 237 -30.15 16.94 28.56
C SER A 237 -31.67 16.73 28.38
N PRO A 238 -32.52 17.71 28.77
CA PRO A 238 -33.97 17.63 28.55
C PRO A 238 -34.26 17.48 27.05
N ALA A 239 -34.89 16.35 26.71
CA ALA A 239 -34.81 15.69 25.41
C ALA A 239 -35.79 16.17 24.33
N ASP A 240 -36.79 17.00 24.64
CA ASP A 240 -37.96 17.12 23.75
C ASP A 240 -37.64 17.73 22.37
N ASP A 241 -36.86 18.81 22.29
CA ASP A 241 -36.61 19.50 21.01
C ASP A 241 -35.60 18.75 20.13
N ARG A 242 -34.56 18.14 20.71
CA ARG A 242 -33.53 17.42 19.94
C ARG A 242 -34.10 16.11 19.41
N THR A 243 -34.79 15.35 20.26
CA THR A 243 -35.40 14.06 19.88
C THR A 243 -36.45 14.26 18.80
N ALA A 244 -37.31 15.29 18.91
CA ALA A 244 -38.26 15.62 17.86
C ALA A 244 -37.60 15.98 16.51
N LEU A 245 -36.42 16.60 16.52
CA LEU A 245 -35.64 16.88 15.30
C LEU A 245 -34.98 15.62 14.72
N ILE A 246 -34.47 14.72 15.57
CA ILE A 246 -33.91 13.43 15.14
C ILE A 246 -35.02 12.56 14.54
N GLU A 247 -36.19 12.46 15.17
CA GLU A 247 -37.36 11.80 14.59
C GLU A 247 -37.76 12.38 13.23
N THR A 248 -37.72 13.72 13.11
CA THR A 248 -38.01 14.38 11.82
C THR A 248 -36.96 14.01 10.79
N ALA A 249 -35.67 13.99 11.16
CA ALA A 249 -34.59 13.59 10.27
C ALA A 249 -34.72 12.11 9.85
N ARG A 250 -35.07 11.23 10.79
CA ARG A 250 -35.35 9.81 10.55
C ARG A 250 -36.49 9.63 9.55
N ALA A 251 -37.63 10.28 9.76
CA ALA A 251 -38.76 10.24 8.83
C ALA A 251 -38.40 10.74 7.42
N ILE A 252 -37.56 11.79 7.33
CA ILE A 252 -37.04 12.27 6.04
C ILE A 252 -36.19 11.19 5.36
N VAL A 253 -35.31 10.52 6.10
CA VAL A 253 -34.43 9.47 5.56
C VAL A 253 -35.20 8.20 5.20
N GLU A 254 -36.21 7.79 5.96
CA GLU A 254 -37.00 6.56 5.74
C GLU A 254 -37.98 6.67 4.57
N ASP A 255 -38.69 7.80 4.43
CA ASP A 255 -39.79 7.89 3.47
C ASP A 255 -39.59 8.93 2.36
N HIS A 256 -38.67 9.88 2.56
CA HIS A 256 -38.56 11.08 1.71
C HIS A 256 -37.15 11.39 1.22
N LEU A 257 -36.24 10.40 1.22
CA LEU A 257 -34.86 10.59 0.76
C LEU A 257 -34.80 11.07 -0.70
N ASP A 258 -35.63 10.51 -1.59
CA ASP A 258 -35.72 10.95 -2.98
C ASP A 258 -36.22 12.38 -3.12
N ASP A 259 -37.20 12.78 -2.32
CA ASP A 259 -37.71 14.15 -2.29
C ASP A 259 -36.66 15.12 -1.76
N LEU A 260 -35.86 14.68 -0.79
CA LEU A 260 -34.74 15.44 -0.26
C LEU A 260 -33.64 15.65 -1.30
N MET A 261 -33.23 14.58 -2.00
CA MET A 261 -32.20 14.63 -3.05
C MET A 261 -32.58 15.58 -4.19
N ASN A 262 -33.87 15.71 -4.47
CA ASN A 262 -34.39 16.62 -5.49
C ASN A 262 -34.79 18.00 -4.95
N ASN A 263 -34.43 18.32 -3.70
CA ASN A 263 -34.72 19.59 -3.02
C ASN A 263 -36.23 19.95 -2.99
N ARG A 264 -37.11 18.94 -2.87
CA ARG A 264 -38.58 19.10 -2.85
C ARG A 264 -39.12 19.28 -1.43
N LEU A 265 -38.53 20.18 -0.65
CA LEU A 265 -38.86 20.40 0.77
C LEU A 265 -40.36 20.66 1.06
N PRO A 266 -41.12 21.40 0.21
CA PRO A 266 -42.56 21.59 0.46
C PRO A 266 -43.35 20.28 0.44
N ARG A 267 -42.97 19.32 -0.42
CA ARG A 267 -43.63 17.99 -0.47
C ARG A 267 -43.33 17.18 0.78
N ILE A 268 -42.11 17.32 1.30
CA ILE A 268 -41.72 16.67 2.56
C ILE A 268 -42.57 17.25 3.68
N ALA A 269 -42.74 18.58 3.76
CA ALA A 269 -43.57 19.23 4.79
C ALA A 269 -45.03 18.79 4.74
N GLU A 270 -45.61 18.69 3.54
CA GLU A 270 -46.98 18.21 3.35
C GLU A 270 -47.16 16.75 3.79
N ARG A 271 -46.16 15.89 3.56
CA ARG A 271 -46.22 14.46 3.86
C ARG A 271 -45.90 14.13 5.33
N THR A 272 -44.90 14.80 5.91
CA THR A 272 -44.51 14.60 7.32
C THR A 272 -45.41 15.36 8.27
N GLY A 273 -46.17 16.34 7.79
CA GLY A 273 -47.00 17.22 8.63
C GLY A 273 -46.19 18.16 9.53
N ARG A 274 -44.86 18.23 9.35
CA ARG A 274 -43.95 19.08 10.12
C ARG A 274 -43.80 20.45 9.47
N SER A 275 -43.44 21.46 10.27
CA SER A 275 -43.22 22.80 9.73
C SER A 275 -41.98 22.83 8.84
N LEU A 276 -41.94 23.78 7.89
CA LEU A 276 -40.78 23.95 7.02
C LEU A 276 -39.51 24.31 7.82
N ASP A 277 -39.66 24.96 8.97
CA ASP A 277 -38.54 25.33 9.83
C ASP A 277 -38.00 24.13 10.61
N ASP A 278 -38.86 23.21 11.06
CA ASP A 278 -38.45 21.94 11.67
C ASP A 278 -37.68 21.07 10.67
N ILE A 279 -38.15 21.02 9.42
CA ILE A 279 -37.46 20.28 8.34
C ILE A 279 -36.09 20.87 8.06
N LYS A 280 -35.97 22.21 8.02
CA LYS A 280 -34.66 22.86 7.86
C LYS A 280 -33.74 22.59 9.04
N ALA A 281 -34.26 22.56 10.26
CA ALA A 281 -33.49 22.23 11.45
C ALA A 281 -33.02 20.77 11.43
N ALA A 282 -33.89 19.82 11.08
CA ALA A 282 -33.53 18.41 10.87
C ALA A 282 -32.46 18.26 9.78
N LEU A 283 -32.54 19.07 8.72
CA LEU A 283 -31.53 19.07 7.66
C LEU A 283 -30.14 19.51 8.14
N GLN A 284 -30.06 20.39 9.15
CA GLN A 284 -28.76 20.76 9.75
C GLN A 284 -28.10 19.57 10.46
N ILE A 285 -28.90 18.65 11.02
CA ILE A 285 -28.40 17.41 11.62
C ILE A 285 -27.88 16.49 10.51
N LEU A 286 -28.70 16.22 9.48
CA LEU A 286 -28.32 15.34 8.37
C LEU A 286 -27.04 15.81 7.65
N ARG A 287 -26.82 17.12 7.54
CA ARG A 287 -25.59 17.67 6.92
C ARG A 287 -24.30 17.39 7.70
N ARG A 288 -24.39 16.99 8.98
CA ARG A 288 -23.22 16.61 9.80
C ARG A 288 -22.89 15.12 9.69
N LEU A 289 -23.83 14.32 9.20
CA LEU A 289 -23.66 12.89 8.98
C LEU A 289 -22.79 12.63 7.74
N SER A 290 -22.10 11.49 7.72
CA SER A 290 -21.23 11.10 6.61
C SER A 290 -21.88 10.04 5.76
N LEU A 291 -21.84 10.20 4.43
CA LEU A 291 -22.23 9.15 3.49
C LEU A 291 -21.09 8.18 3.15
N ALA A 292 -19.88 8.40 3.66
CA ALA A 292 -18.74 7.50 3.48
C ALA A 292 -17.98 7.44 4.82
N PRO A 293 -18.50 6.67 5.79
CA PRO A 293 -17.96 6.67 7.14
C PRO A 293 -16.51 6.18 7.16
N ALA A 294 -16.16 5.14 6.40
CA ALA A 294 -14.81 4.56 6.34
C ALA A 294 -13.71 5.55 5.91
N ARG A 295 -14.05 6.64 5.22
CA ARG A 295 -13.08 7.65 4.81
C ARG A 295 -12.38 8.33 5.99
N ARG A 296 -12.95 8.27 7.20
CA ARG A 296 -12.30 8.76 8.44
C ARG A 296 -11.13 7.88 8.89
N LEU A 297 -11.13 6.61 8.51
CA LEU A 297 -10.10 5.62 8.86
C LEU A 297 -8.96 5.59 7.83
N ILE A 298 -9.23 6.04 6.60
CA ILE A 298 -8.23 6.07 5.54
C ILE A 298 -7.28 7.24 5.80
N HIS A 299 -6.04 6.90 6.11
CA HIS A 299 -4.94 7.85 6.09
C HIS A 299 -4.37 7.91 4.68
N ASP A 300 -4.53 9.06 4.03
CA ASP A 300 -3.81 9.32 2.78
C ASP A 300 -2.34 9.48 3.14
N ALA A 301 -1.52 8.50 2.74
CA ALA A 301 -0.08 8.66 2.84
C ALA A 301 0.30 9.76 1.84
N PRO A 302 0.94 10.87 2.27
CA PRO A 302 1.33 11.90 1.33
C PRO A 302 2.25 11.26 0.29
N GLU A 303 1.93 11.46 -0.99
CA GLU A 303 2.82 11.04 -2.06
C GLU A 303 4.19 11.70 -1.82
N PRO A 304 5.28 10.92 -1.74
CA PRO A 304 6.59 11.48 -1.48
C PRO A 304 6.96 12.38 -2.66
N ILE A 305 7.17 13.66 -2.38
CA ILE A 305 7.72 14.60 -3.36
C ILE A 305 9.20 14.24 -3.52
N ILE A 306 9.54 13.65 -4.66
CA ILE A 306 10.92 13.34 -5.01
C ILE A 306 11.50 14.58 -5.68
N PRO A 307 12.55 15.21 -5.13
CA PRO A 307 13.16 16.39 -5.74
C PRO A 307 14.02 16.00 -6.94
N ASP A 308 14.04 16.88 -7.94
CA ASP A 308 14.92 16.73 -9.12
C ASP A 308 16.41 17.02 -8.79
N ALA A 309 16.65 17.85 -7.77
CA ALA A 309 17.99 18.21 -7.29
C ALA A 309 18.05 18.23 -5.76
N ILE A 310 19.14 17.72 -5.22
CA ILE A 310 19.42 17.67 -3.78
C ILE A 310 20.56 18.64 -3.49
N VAL A 311 20.41 19.46 -2.44
CA VAL A 311 21.43 20.41 -1.98
C VAL A 311 21.83 20.01 -0.57
N GLU A 312 23.09 19.67 -0.38
CA GLU A 312 23.66 19.28 0.91
C GLU A 312 24.72 20.28 1.34
N TYR A 313 24.82 20.47 2.66
CA TYR A 313 25.83 21.32 3.28
C TYR A 313 26.96 20.44 3.81
N ASP A 314 28.19 20.74 3.37
CA ASP A 314 29.42 20.12 3.85
C ASP A 314 30.01 20.97 4.98
N PRO A 315 29.95 20.51 6.25
CA PRO A 315 30.45 21.27 7.39
C PRO A 315 31.98 21.33 7.46
N ASP A 316 32.70 20.38 6.86
CA ASP A 316 34.17 20.35 6.87
C ASP A 316 34.76 21.32 5.85
N ALA A 317 34.06 21.50 4.71
CA ALA A 317 34.46 22.40 3.63
C ALA A 317 33.72 23.75 3.63
N ASP A 318 32.82 24.00 4.59
CA ASP A 318 31.99 25.22 4.72
C ASP A 318 31.33 25.62 3.37
N ARG A 319 30.72 24.65 2.69
CA ARG A 319 30.16 24.85 1.34
C ARG A 319 28.90 24.02 1.11
N TYR A 320 28.05 24.53 0.23
CA TYR A 320 26.93 23.75 -0.31
C TYR A 320 27.37 23.03 -1.60
N PHE A 321 26.98 21.78 -1.75
CA PHE A 321 27.07 21.06 -3.02
C PHE A 321 25.69 20.60 -3.46
N ALA A 322 25.43 20.70 -4.76
CA ALA A 322 24.16 20.33 -5.37
C ALA A 322 24.41 19.23 -6.39
N TYR A 323 23.55 18.21 -6.38
CA TYR A 323 23.58 17.11 -7.35
C TYR A 323 22.16 16.75 -7.80
N LEU A 324 22.05 16.19 -9.00
CA LEU A 324 20.76 15.76 -9.57
C LEU A 324 20.37 14.41 -8.97
N ASN A 325 19.07 14.21 -8.79
CA ASN A 325 18.54 12.93 -8.32
C ASN A 325 18.42 11.95 -9.48
N GLU A 326 19.50 11.22 -9.76
CA GLU A 326 19.59 10.28 -10.89
C GLU A 326 18.90 8.93 -10.63
N SER A 327 18.32 8.73 -9.45
CA SER A 327 17.72 7.44 -9.01
C SER A 327 16.63 6.88 -9.94
N ARG A 328 16.08 7.72 -10.82
CA ARG A 328 14.94 7.41 -11.71
C ARG A 328 15.29 7.41 -13.19
N ILE A 329 16.50 7.81 -13.58
CA ILE A 329 16.91 7.76 -14.98
C ILE A 329 17.53 6.38 -15.23
N PRO A 330 16.88 5.50 -16.01
CA PRO A 330 17.46 4.21 -16.32
C PRO A 330 18.75 4.40 -17.12
N ASN A 331 19.79 3.63 -16.80
CA ASN A 331 20.96 3.52 -17.65
C ASN A 331 20.55 2.78 -18.92
N LEU A 332 20.62 3.45 -20.07
CA LEU A 332 20.27 2.86 -21.37
C LEU A 332 21.53 2.45 -22.11
N LEU A 333 21.54 1.23 -22.63
CA LEU A 333 22.55 0.69 -23.53
C LEU A 333 21.96 0.62 -24.95
N VAL A 334 22.83 0.77 -25.95
CA VAL A 334 22.48 0.58 -27.36
C VAL A 334 23.26 -0.62 -27.86
N ASN A 335 22.55 -1.63 -28.37
CA ASN A 335 23.13 -2.84 -28.96
C ASN A 335 23.52 -2.62 -30.43
#